data_AF-A0A7V9ATG9-F1
#
_entry.id   AF-A0A7V9ATG9-F1
#
_cell.length_a   1.000
_cell.length_b   1.000
_cell.length_c   1.000
_cell.angle_alpha   90.00
_cell.angle_beta   90.00
_cell.angle_gamma   90.00
#
_symmetry.space_group_name_H-M   'P 1'
#
loop_
_entity.id
_entity.type
_entity.pdbx_description
1 polymer ?
#
loop_
_entity_poly.entity_id
_entity_poly.type
_entity_poly.pdbx_seq_one_letter_code
_entity_poly.pdbx_strand_id
1 'polypeptide(L)'
;MTIRPAPPPFQAFLDEHRSAVLAFLLATVGPVEADDCFQETFLAALRAYPDLRDGRNLRGWVMTIAHRKAIDAVRARARRPVPSDEVPEAAASHARIEGAENGLGDAW
;
A
#
# COMPACT_ATOMS: atom_id res chain seq x y z
N MET A 1 -4.26 40.98 -10.61
CA MET A 1 -3.83 39.72 -11.26
C MET A 1 -2.74 39.09 -10.40
N THR A 2 -3.09 38.16 -9.50
CA THR A 2 -2.11 37.58 -8.55
C THR A 2 -1.35 36.47 -9.26
N ILE A 3 -0.06 36.70 -9.54
CA ILE A 3 0.85 35.69 -10.11
C ILE A 3 0.95 34.51 -9.12
N ARG A 4 0.71 33.28 -9.60
CA ARG A 4 0.92 32.07 -8.80
C ARG A 4 2.42 31.75 -8.83
N PRO A 5 3.10 31.62 -7.69
CA PRO A 5 4.48 31.16 -7.69
C PRO A 5 4.52 29.72 -8.21
N ALA A 6 5.53 29.42 -9.03
CA ALA A 6 5.87 28.05 -9.34
C ALA A 6 6.31 27.32 -8.05
N PRO A 7 6.08 25.99 -7.95
CA PRO A 7 6.62 25.22 -6.85
C PRO A 7 8.16 25.26 -6.84
N PRO A 8 8.81 25.17 -5.66
CA PRO A 8 10.26 25.10 -5.55
C PRO A 8 10.80 23.78 -6.12
N PRO A 9 12.12 23.55 -6.20
CA PRO A 9 12.66 22.22 -6.48
C PRO A 9 12.13 21.17 -5.49
N PHE A 10 11.88 19.95 -5.96
CA PHE A 10 11.27 18.89 -5.14
C PHE A 10 12.03 18.64 -3.84
N GLN A 11 13.37 18.67 -3.87
CA GLN A 11 14.19 18.47 -2.67
C GLN A 11 13.89 19.51 -1.58
N ALA A 12 13.72 20.78 -1.94
CA ALA A 12 13.39 21.83 -0.98
C ALA A 12 12.00 21.63 -0.36
N PHE A 13 11.02 21.24 -1.17
CA PHE A 13 9.68 20.88 -0.70
C PHE A 13 9.68 19.66 0.23
N LEU A 14 10.45 18.61 -0.12
CA LEU A 14 10.63 17.43 0.70
C LEU A 14 11.24 17.81 2.05
N ASP A 15 12.31 18.60 2.03
CA ASP A 15 13.03 19.01 3.24
C ASP A 15 12.17 19.83 4.18
N GLU A 16 11.34 20.71 3.63
CA GLU A 16 10.43 21.55 4.41
C GLU A 16 9.29 20.73 5.06
N HIS A 17 8.83 19.66 4.43
CA HIS A 17 7.57 18.99 4.84
C HIS A 17 7.75 17.59 5.42
N ARG A 18 8.90 16.95 5.23
CA ARG A 18 9.17 15.57 5.69
C ARG A 18 8.82 15.36 7.17
N SER A 19 9.25 16.26 8.06
CA SER A 19 9.04 16.10 9.50
C SER A 19 7.56 16.18 9.89
N ALA A 20 6.81 17.10 9.27
CA ALA A 20 5.38 17.26 9.54
C ALA A 20 4.56 16.07 9.02
N VAL A 21 4.89 15.57 7.82
CA VAL A 21 4.24 14.39 7.23
C VAL A 21 4.53 13.15 8.08
N LEU A 22 5.79 12.93 8.47
CA LEU A 22 6.17 11.79 9.31
C LEU A 22 5.46 11.85 10.68
N ALA A 23 5.45 13.00 11.34
CA ALA A 23 4.76 13.17 12.62
C ALA A 23 3.25 12.87 12.50
N PHE A 24 2.60 13.34 11.44
CA PHE A 24 1.19 13.03 11.16
C PHE A 24 0.96 11.53 10.95
N LEU A 25 1.81 10.86 10.17
CA LEU A 25 1.69 9.44 9.89
C LEU A 25 1.92 8.60 11.15
N LEU A 26 2.96 8.91 11.93
CA LEU A 26 3.21 8.28 13.23
C LEU A 26 2.01 8.37 14.16
N ALA A 27 1.37 9.54 14.24
CA ALA A 27 0.18 9.74 15.05
C ALA A 27 -1.07 9.01 14.51
N THR A 28 -1.14 8.75 13.21
CA THR A 28 -2.36 8.22 12.56
C THR A 28 -2.33 6.71 12.39
N VAL A 29 -1.21 6.15 11.91
CA VAL A 29 -1.08 4.72 11.58
C VAL A 29 -0.14 3.97 12.52
N GLY A 30 0.56 4.68 13.42
CA GLY A 30 1.54 4.10 14.33
C GLY A 30 2.89 3.82 13.66
N PRO A 31 3.92 3.46 14.46
CA PRO A 31 5.30 3.37 13.98
C PRO A 31 5.55 2.25 12.96
N VAL A 32 4.75 1.20 12.96
CA VAL A 32 4.93 0.05 12.05
C VAL A 32 4.61 0.42 10.60
N GLU A 33 3.55 1.18 10.38
CA GLU A 33 3.04 1.50 9.03
C GLU A 33 3.50 2.89 8.55
N ALA A 34 4.03 3.73 9.45
CA ALA A 34 4.34 5.12 9.15
C ALA A 34 5.44 5.29 8.10
N ASP A 35 6.50 4.47 8.17
CA ASP A 35 7.62 4.56 7.23
C ASP A 35 7.20 4.23 5.79
N ASP A 36 6.39 3.18 5.62
CA ASP A 36 5.85 2.79 4.31
C ASP A 36 4.91 3.88 3.77
N CYS A 37 3.96 4.34 4.60
CA CYS A 37 3.08 5.45 4.23
C CYS A 37 3.86 6.73 3.87
N PHE A 38 4.97 7.00 4.55
CA PHE A 38 5.83 8.16 4.29
C PHE A 38 6.49 8.03 2.91
N GLN A 39 7.09 6.88 2.63
CA GLN A 39 7.70 6.60 1.33
C GLN A 39 6.67 6.70 0.21
N GLU A 40 5.52 6.04 0.35
CA GLU A 40 4.46 6.10 -0.65
C GLU A 40 3.94 7.53 -0.87
N THR A 41 3.84 8.33 0.19
CA THR A 41 3.42 9.73 0.12
C THR A 41 4.39 10.54 -0.73
N PHE A 42 5.69 10.46 -0.46
CA PHE A 42 6.67 11.27 -1.18
C PHE A 42 6.98 10.72 -2.58
N LEU A 43 6.83 9.41 -2.83
CA LEU A 43 6.86 8.86 -4.18
C LEU A 43 5.66 9.33 -5.02
N ALA A 44 4.46 9.35 -4.44
CA ALA A 44 3.28 9.90 -5.10
C ALA A 44 3.43 11.41 -5.36
N ALA A 45 3.96 12.14 -4.38
CA ALA A 45 4.26 13.57 -4.53
C ALA A 45 5.27 13.80 -5.66
N LEU A 46 6.39 13.07 -5.68
CA LEU A 46 7.43 13.19 -6.71
C LEU A 46 6.87 13.00 -8.13
N ARG A 47 6.00 11.99 -8.31
CA ARG A 47 5.36 11.71 -9.60
C ARG A 47 4.42 12.82 -10.06
N ALA A 48 3.67 13.42 -9.14
CA ALA A 48 2.70 14.47 -9.44
C ALA A 48 3.30 15.88 -9.47
N TYR A 49 4.51 16.05 -8.93
CA TYR A 49 5.16 17.35 -8.76
C TYR A 49 5.37 18.14 -10.06
N PRO A 50 5.80 17.53 -11.19
CA PRO A 50 6.03 18.25 -12.44
C PRO A 50 4.78 18.94 -13.00
N ASP A 51 3.59 18.40 -12.71
CA ASP A 51 2.31 18.93 -13.18
C ASP A 51 1.74 20.02 -12.25
N LEU A 52 2.38 20.26 -11.12
CA LEU A 52 1.87 21.17 -10.09
C LEU A 52 2.06 22.64 -10.51
N ARG A 53 0.96 23.33 -10.78
CA ARG A 53 0.97 24.70 -11.29
C ARG A 53 0.86 25.80 -10.22
N ASP A 54 0.84 25.44 -8.94
CA ASP A 54 0.66 26.38 -7.82
C ASP A 54 1.45 25.99 -6.58
N GLY A 55 2.41 26.83 -6.23
CA GLY A 55 3.22 26.67 -5.02
C GLY A 55 2.60 27.22 -3.73
N ARG A 56 1.39 27.80 -3.73
CA ARG A 56 0.87 28.51 -2.53
C ARG A 56 0.43 27.62 -1.37
N ASN A 57 0.05 26.37 -1.61
CA ASN A 57 -0.41 25.46 -0.56
C ASN A 57 0.16 24.05 -0.70
N LEU A 58 1.48 23.96 -0.81
CA LEU A 58 2.20 22.69 -0.90
C LEU A 58 2.02 21.82 0.34
N ARG A 59 1.97 22.46 1.52
CA ARG A 59 1.70 21.76 2.79
C ARG A 59 0.33 21.08 2.76
N GLY A 60 -0.75 21.79 2.43
CA GLY A 60 -2.08 21.20 2.34
C GLY A 60 -2.15 20.11 1.26
N TRP A 61 -1.46 20.30 0.15
CA TRP A 61 -1.39 19.33 -0.93
C TRP A 61 -0.72 18.02 -0.50
N VAL A 62 0.47 18.07 0.10
CA VAL A 62 1.16 16.85 0.57
C VAL A 62 0.42 16.17 1.72
N MET A 63 -0.19 16.95 2.62
CA MET A 63 -1.00 16.40 3.70
C MET A 63 -2.25 15.69 3.18
N THR A 64 -2.81 16.13 2.06
CA THR A 64 -3.94 15.43 1.39
C THR A 64 -3.49 14.06 0.88
N ILE A 65 -2.28 13.97 0.29
CA ILE A 65 -1.70 12.70 -0.15
C ILE A 65 -1.47 11.79 1.06
N ALA A 66 -0.78 12.29 2.10
CA ALA A 66 -0.49 11.55 3.32
C ALA A 66 -1.76 11.01 4.01
N HIS A 67 -2.81 11.83 4.08
CA HIS A 67 -4.08 11.43 4.67
C HIS A 67 -4.75 10.28 3.92
N ARG A 68 -4.71 10.29 2.58
CA ARG A 68 -5.23 9.17 1.76
C ARG A 68 -4.45 7.89 2.03
N LYS A 69 -3.11 7.96 2.07
CA LYS A 69 -2.24 6.83 2.41
C LYS A 69 -2.52 6.27 3.79
N ALA A 70 -2.69 7.13 4.79
CA ALA A 70 -3.05 6.73 6.14
C ALA A 70 -4.41 5.99 6.19
N ILE A 71 -5.43 6.50 5.49
CA ILE A 71 -6.74 5.83 5.40
C ILE A 71 -6.61 4.44 4.78
N ASP A 72 -5.85 4.32 3.69
CA ASP A 72 -5.67 3.05 2.99
C ASP A 72 -4.95 2.02 3.88
N ALA A 73 -3.92 2.44 4.62
CA ALA A 73 -3.21 1.60 5.58
C ALA A 73 -4.13 1.14 6.74
N VAL A 74 -4.92 2.05 7.33
CA VAL A 74 -5.90 1.70 8.38
C VAL A 74 -6.92 0.68 7.86
N ARG A 75 -7.42 0.89 6.64
CA ARG A 75 -8.35 -0.04 5.99
C ARG A 75 -7.71 -1.40 5.69
N ALA A 76 -6.45 -1.43 5.27
CA ALA A 76 -5.71 -2.66 5.01
C ALA A 76 -5.48 -3.45 6.31
N ARG A 77 -5.10 -2.77 7.40
CA ARG A 77 -4.93 -3.37 8.72
C ARG A 77 -6.22 -4.00 9.23
N ALA A 78 -7.35 -3.32 9.08
CA ALA A 78 -8.66 -3.84 9.51
C ALA A 78 -9.11 -5.10 8.77
N ARG A 79 -8.61 -5.34 7.54
CA ARG A 79 -8.90 -6.54 6.75
C ARG A 79 -7.89 -7.67 6.94
N ARG A 80 -6.79 -7.44 7.65
CA ARG A 80 -5.73 -8.44 7.80
C ARG A 80 -6.27 -9.58 8.69
N PRO A 81 -6.20 -10.86 8.25
CA PRO A 81 -6.64 -11.98 9.05
C PRO A 81 -5.92 -11.97 10.40
N VAL A 82 -6.65 -12.16 11.49
CA VAL A 82 -6.05 -12.41 12.79
C VAL A 82 -5.46 -13.81 12.73
N PRO A 83 -4.16 -14.01 13.02
CA PRO A 83 -3.60 -15.35 13.14
C PRO A 83 -4.37 -16.10 14.22
N SER A 84 -5.13 -17.13 13.82
CA SER A 84 -5.68 -18.10 14.75
C SER A 84 -4.62 -19.17 15.00
N ASP A 85 -4.45 -19.60 16.25
CA ASP A 85 -3.55 -20.71 16.61
C ASP A 85 -4.00 -22.06 16.02
N GLU A 86 -5.18 -22.12 15.39
CA GLU A 86 -5.64 -23.27 14.62
C GLU A 86 -4.94 -23.34 13.27
N VAL A 87 -3.89 -24.15 13.19
CA VAL A 87 -3.35 -24.66 11.92
C VAL A 87 -4.41 -25.61 11.33
N PRO A 88 -4.96 -25.34 10.13
CA PRO A 88 -5.87 -26.28 9.49
C PRO A 88 -5.12 -27.58 9.21
N GLU A 89 -5.57 -28.68 9.81
CA GLU A 89 -5.06 -30.01 9.50
C GLU A 89 -5.38 -30.32 8.04
N ALA A 90 -4.35 -30.28 7.19
CA ALA A 90 -4.48 -30.60 5.79
C ALA A 90 -4.85 -32.07 5.66
N ALA A 91 -6.14 -32.36 5.42
CA ALA A 91 -6.59 -33.68 5.01
C ALA A 91 -5.97 -33.99 3.64
N ALA A 92 -4.80 -34.64 3.65
CA ALA A 92 -4.19 -35.22 2.48
C ALA A 92 -5.09 -36.36 1.98
N SER A 93 -5.96 -36.07 1.02
CA SER A 93 -6.68 -37.10 0.28
C SER A 93 -5.71 -37.82 -0.67
N HIS A 94 -5.07 -38.86 -0.16
CA HIS A 94 -4.55 -39.93 -1.00
C HIS A 94 -5.74 -40.67 -1.64
N ALA A 95 -6.31 -40.10 -2.70
CA ALA A 95 -7.21 -40.82 -3.58
C ALA A 95 -6.39 -41.81 -4.42
N ARG A 96 -6.31 -43.03 -3.88
CA ARG A 96 -5.91 -44.29 -4.47
C ARG A 96 -6.21 -44.36 -5.98
N ILE A 97 -5.17 -44.52 -6.80
CA ILE A 97 -5.31 -44.99 -8.18
C ILE A 97 -5.63 -46.49 -8.08
N GLU A 98 -6.92 -46.84 -8.14
CA GLU A 98 -7.36 -48.21 -8.41
C GLU A 98 -8.36 -48.16 -9.56
N GLY A 99 -7.96 -48.74 -10.69
CA GLY A 99 -8.78 -48.79 -11.89
C GLY A 99 -7.98 -49.23 -13.12
N ALA A 100 -7.36 -50.41 -13.06
CA ALA A 100 -6.77 -51.02 -14.25
C ALA A 100 -6.78 -52.56 -14.17
N GLU A 101 -7.96 -53.16 -13.97
CA GLU A 101 -8.16 -54.58 -14.22
C GLU A 101 -9.64 -54.93 -14.33
N ASN A 102 -10.18 -54.87 -15.55
CA ASN A 102 -10.71 -56.06 -16.24
C ASN A 102 -11.55 -55.68 -17.45
N GLY A 103 -11.29 -56.37 -18.56
CA GLY A 103 -12.25 -56.59 -19.63
C GLY A 103 -11.87 -55.96 -20.96
N LEU A 104 -10.93 -56.57 -21.66
CA LEU A 104 -10.93 -56.67 -23.13
C LEU A 104 -9.99 -57.82 -23.51
N GLY A 105 -10.49 -59.03 -23.27
CA GLY A 105 -10.13 -60.14 -24.12
C GLY A 105 -10.88 -60.02 -25.45
N ASP A 106 -10.25 -60.57 -26.48
CA ASP A 106 -10.84 -61.25 -27.62
C ASP A 106 -11.85 -60.52 -28.53
N ALA A 107 -11.36 -60.02 -29.68
CA ALA A 107 -11.73 -60.49 -31.03
C ALA A 107 -11.25 -59.53 -32.15
N TRP A 108 -10.33 -60.06 -32.98
CA TRP A 108 -9.90 -59.62 -34.33
C TRP A 108 -9.42 -58.18 -34.57
#